data_AF-A0A523HMF5-F1
#
_entry.id   AF-A0A523HMF5-F1
#
_cell.length_a   1.000
_cell.length_b   1.000
_cell.length_c   1.000
_cell.angle_alpha   90.00
_cell.angle_beta   90.00
_cell.angle_gamma   90.00
#
_symmetry.space_group_name_H-M   'P 1'
#
loop_
_entity.id
_entity.type
_entity.pdbx_description
1 polymer ?
#
loop_
_entity_poly.entity_id
_entity_poly.type
_entity_poly.pdbx_seq_one_letter_code
_entity_poly.pdbx_strand_id
1 'polypeptide(L)'
;MTERLKACAAILIFVTFCLSSCQNPIEPNDPKQDLNRLLSDSELITPADPNAPLEDQVWIDWIQENHFPIRSLISNDYSDLQMLKPLLQGKRIVQLGESGHGVSEFSQGKVRLIKFLHSEMAFDIIAFESSIFECFYANRLITPNEAMSHSIFDFWNTSEVLPLFEYIIETKGTNRPLILAGLDLQISSHQGARNRPQFFKEIIEEINTDYARRVFILDSTFVREWQSPATGYDLIYNNTALLVAAYDSLTAFFESNQNFLSEIYVLDPYIPLIALQSARSIQAFIQLNLANTLDKRIRIRARAMADNLNSLLTKIYPDKKIIIWAHNSHVRHNNAEVTPNPVETMGTWISEQYRSELYTIGLYMYRGQAADLEQQIYNISQAKSGSLESIAYRVRKKYHLIELSRQLRTDGNSWIFEPIIAKAWGVNEKRMVLKDQYDAILFVDTVTPPSYIP
;
A
#
# COMPACT_ATOMS: atom_id res chain seq x y z
N MET A 1 -58.42 -35.46 -28.71
CA MET A 1 -57.08 -35.28 -29.28
C MET A 1 -56.08 -35.70 -28.21
N THR A 2 -55.88 -37.01 -28.01
CA THR A 2 -54.81 -37.84 -28.61
C THR A 2 -53.43 -37.45 -28.06
N GLU A 3 -52.93 -38.18 -27.06
CA GLU A 3 -52.02 -39.35 -27.23
C GLU A 3 -50.60 -38.88 -27.64
N ARG A 4 -49.47 -39.32 -27.09
CA ARG A 4 -49.10 -40.54 -26.35
C ARG A 4 -47.66 -40.38 -25.83
N LEU A 5 -47.41 -40.84 -24.60
CA LEU A 5 -46.12 -41.42 -24.21
C LEU A 5 -45.94 -42.78 -24.92
N LYS A 6 -44.70 -43.11 -25.32
CA LYS A 6 -44.06 -44.45 -25.48
C LYS A 6 -42.66 -44.21 -26.11
N ALA A 7 -41.56 -44.33 -25.38
CA ALA A 7 -40.82 -45.56 -25.04
C ALA A 7 -40.24 -46.30 -26.27
N CYS A 8 -38.90 -46.33 -26.41
CA CYS A 8 -38.09 -47.57 -26.45
C CYS A 8 -36.61 -47.32 -26.83
N ALA A 9 -35.76 -47.72 -25.88
CA ALA A 9 -34.46 -48.40 -25.95
C ALA A 9 -33.70 -48.64 -27.29
N ALA A 10 -32.38 -48.42 -27.15
CA ALA A 10 -31.25 -49.23 -27.64
C ALA A 10 -30.85 -49.15 -29.13
N ILE A 11 -29.59 -48.77 -29.38
CA ILE A 11 -28.50 -49.71 -29.73
C ILE A 11 -27.17 -48.93 -29.88
N LEU A 12 -26.14 -49.59 -29.39
CA LEU A 12 -24.73 -49.24 -29.26
C LEU A 12 -24.00 -49.30 -30.63
N ILE A 13 -22.79 -48.70 -30.68
CA ILE A 13 -21.65 -48.95 -31.61
C ILE A 13 -21.58 -48.12 -32.91
N PHE A 14 -20.71 -47.10 -32.92
CA PHE A 14 -19.42 -47.06 -33.67
C PHE A 14 -18.82 -45.64 -33.54
N VAL A 15 -17.91 -45.44 -32.57
CA VAL A 15 -16.98 -44.30 -32.58
C VAL A 15 -15.65 -44.83 -33.08
N THR A 16 -15.34 -44.54 -34.33
CA THR A 16 -14.03 -44.80 -34.92
C THR A 16 -13.08 -43.68 -34.55
N PHE A 17 -11.92 -44.08 -34.03
CA PHE A 17 -10.74 -43.27 -33.75
C PHE A 17 -10.38 -42.29 -34.89
N CYS A 18 -10.14 -41.03 -34.52
CA CYS A 18 -9.08 -40.21 -35.13
C CYS A 18 -8.32 -39.51 -34.01
N LEU A 19 -7.15 -40.06 -33.71
CA LEU A 19 -6.09 -39.47 -32.91
C LEU A 19 -5.44 -38.34 -33.70
N SER A 20 -5.46 -37.12 -33.15
CA SER A 20 -4.37 -36.16 -33.36
C SER A 20 -4.48 -34.99 -32.39
N SER A 21 -3.46 -34.91 -31.53
CA SER A 21 -3.03 -33.78 -30.68
C SER A 21 -4.01 -33.24 -29.65
N CYS A 22 -4.11 -33.92 -28.50
CA CYS A 22 -4.38 -33.23 -27.23
C CYS A 22 -3.16 -32.35 -26.90
N GLN A 23 -3.29 -31.03 -27.04
CA GLN A 23 -2.52 -30.13 -26.19
C GLN A 23 -3.26 -30.07 -24.86
N ASN A 24 -2.59 -30.50 -23.79
CA ASN A 24 -3.12 -30.44 -22.43
C ASN A 24 -3.59 -29.02 -22.12
N PRO A 25 -4.76 -28.82 -21.48
CA PRO A 25 -5.04 -27.56 -20.81
C PRO A 25 -3.95 -27.36 -19.75
N ILE A 26 -3.34 -26.18 -19.75
CA ILE A 26 -2.41 -25.75 -18.70
C ILE A 26 -3.15 -25.89 -17.37
N GLU A 27 -2.72 -26.85 -16.55
CA GLU A 27 -3.20 -26.97 -15.17
C GLU A 27 -2.92 -25.65 -14.43
N PRO A 28 -3.82 -25.23 -13.52
CA PRO A 28 -3.52 -24.10 -12.64
C PRO A 28 -2.32 -24.50 -11.78
N ASN A 29 -1.18 -23.83 -12.00
CA ASN A 29 0.04 -24.07 -11.22
C ASN A 29 -0.28 -24.02 -9.71
N ASP A 30 0.07 -25.10 -9.02
CA ASP A 30 0.08 -25.22 -7.56
C ASP A 30 0.78 -24.00 -6.91
N PRO A 31 0.14 -23.29 -5.95
CA PRO A 31 0.65 -22.04 -5.37
C PRO A 31 1.86 -22.19 -4.44
N LYS A 32 2.47 -23.38 -4.29
CA LYS A 32 3.80 -23.49 -3.69
C LYS A 32 4.90 -23.21 -4.71
N GLN A 33 4.92 -21.99 -5.23
CA GLN A 33 6.13 -21.46 -5.89
C GLN A 33 7.30 -21.60 -4.91
N ASP A 34 8.42 -22.14 -5.40
CA ASP A 34 9.62 -22.37 -4.60
C ASP A 34 10.16 -21.03 -4.07
N LEU A 35 10.01 -20.82 -2.76
CA LEU A 35 10.47 -19.62 -2.07
C LEU A 35 11.99 -19.43 -2.18
N ASN A 36 12.75 -20.41 -2.64
CA ASN A 36 14.20 -20.28 -2.83
C ASN A 36 14.61 -20.21 -4.31
N ARG A 37 13.65 -20.03 -5.22
CA ARG A 37 13.91 -20.03 -6.66
C ARG A 37 13.73 -18.66 -7.29
N LEU A 38 14.73 -18.29 -8.08
CA LEU A 38 14.68 -17.16 -9.01
C LEU A 38 14.43 -17.64 -10.44
N LEU A 39 13.59 -16.91 -11.17
CA LEU A 39 13.31 -17.18 -12.58
C LEU A 39 14.55 -16.91 -13.45
N SER A 40 14.83 -17.81 -14.39
CA SER A 40 15.80 -17.58 -15.46
C SER A 40 15.30 -16.52 -16.45
N ASP A 41 16.19 -16.02 -17.31
CA ASP A 41 15.80 -15.02 -18.32
C ASP A 41 14.72 -15.53 -19.27
N SER A 42 14.75 -16.80 -19.66
CA SER A 42 13.72 -17.41 -20.51
C SER A 42 12.35 -17.51 -19.82
N GLU A 43 12.32 -17.70 -18.50
CA GLU A 43 11.08 -17.83 -17.73
C GLU A 43 10.45 -16.48 -17.35
N LEU A 44 11.25 -15.42 -17.40
CA LEU A 44 10.78 -14.06 -17.27
C LEU A 44 10.10 -13.55 -18.54
N ILE A 45 10.36 -14.13 -19.71
CA ILE A 45 9.77 -13.65 -20.96
C ILE A 45 8.25 -13.75 -20.93
N THR A 46 7.57 -12.67 -21.33
CA THR A 46 6.11 -12.64 -21.43
C THR A 46 5.65 -12.85 -22.88
N PRO A 47 4.47 -13.45 -23.14
CA PRO A 47 3.93 -13.56 -24.50
C PRO A 47 3.66 -12.18 -25.12
N ALA A 48 3.80 -12.08 -26.45
CA ALA A 48 3.55 -10.83 -27.18
C ALA A 48 2.09 -10.44 -27.06
N ASP A 49 1.84 -9.19 -26.69
CA ASP A 49 0.55 -8.55 -26.84
C ASP A 49 0.35 -8.17 -28.31
N PRO A 50 -0.62 -8.80 -29.01
CA PRO A 50 -0.92 -8.48 -30.40
C PRO A 50 -1.52 -7.08 -30.58
N ASN A 51 -1.99 -6.46 -29.50
CA ASN A 51 -2.60 -5.13 -29.50
C ASN A 51 -1.66 -4.04 -28.96
N ALA A 52 -0.38 -4.37 -28.71
CA ALA A 52 0.58 -3.37 -28.27
C ALA A 52 0.65 -2.22 -29.28
N PRO A 53 0.51 -0.95 -28.86
CA PRO A 53 0.58 0.19 -29.77
C PRO A 53 1.97 0.28 -30.42
N LEU A 54 2.15 1.10 -31.46
CA LEU A 54 3.51 1.43 -31.92
C LEU A 54 4.23 2.29 -30.87
N GLU A 55 5.55 2.20 -30.81
CA GLU A 55 6.37 3.00 -29.90
C GLU A 55 7.64 3.48 -30.61
N ASP A 56 8.22 4.58 -30.14
CA ASP A 56 9.48 5.09 -30.69
C ASP A 56 10.60 4.05 -30.53
N GLN A 57 11.30 3.74 -31.62
CA GLN A 57 12.37 2.75 -31.62
C GLN A 57 13.53 3.17 -30.70
N VAL A 58 13.85 4.47 -30.60
CA VAL A 58 14.94 4.89 -29.70
C VAL A 58 14.58 4.69 -28.23
N TRP A 59 13.28 4.73 -27.89
CA TRP A 59 12.79 4.44 -26.54
C TRP A 59 12.77 2.94 -26.27
N ILE A 60 12.39 2.13 -27.26
CA ILE A 60 12.43 0.67 -27.18
C ILE A 60 13.86 0.19 -26.89
N ASP A 61 14.82 0.64 -27.70
CA ASP A 61 16.21 0.23 -27.57
C ASP A 61 16.76 0.62 -26.20
N TRP A 62 16.48 1.86 -25.76
CA TRP A 62 16.93 2.33 -24.45
C TRP A 62 16.37 1.51 -23.29
N ILE A 63 15.05 1.26 -23.25
CA ILE A 63 14.45 0.57 -22.10
C ILE A 63 14.85 -0.91 -22.04
N GLN A 64 15.11 -1.53 -23.19
CA GLN A 64 15.62 -2.90 -23.25
C GLN A 64 17.03 -3.03 -22.66
N GLU A 65 17.83 -1.99 -22.72
CA GLU A 65 19.18 -1.96 -22.13
C GLU A 65 19.20 -1.41 -20.68
N ASN A 66 18.22 -0.58 -20.30
CA ASN A 66 18.22 0.18 -19.05
C ASN A 66 17.12 -0.28 -18.07
N HIS A 67 17.15 -1.56 -17.70
CA HIS A 67 16.27 -2.14 -16.69
C HIS A 67 17.00 -3.17 -15.83
N PHE A 68 16.49 -3.40 -14.61
CA PHE A 68 16.91 -4.49 -13.74
C PHE A 68 15.83 -5.58 -13.70
N PRO A 69 16.11 -6.81 -14.15
CA PRO A 69 15.15 -7.90 -14.06
C PRO A 69 14.85 -8.23 -12.60
N ILE A 70 13.57 -8.32 -12.25
CA ILE A 70 13.15 -8.86 -10.95
C ILE A 70 12.72 -10.30 -11.19
N ARG A 71 13.47 -11.24 -10.63
CA ARG A 71 13.40 -12.67 -10.93
C ARG A 71 12.36 -13.41 -10.10
N SER A 72 11.85 -12.80 -9.03
CA SER A 72 10.74 -13.34 -8.25
C SER A 72 10.03 -12.23 -7.48
N LEU A 73 8.74 -12.41 -7.19
CA LEU A 73 7.98 -11.55 -6.28
C LEU A 73 7.83 -12.15 -4.88
N ILE A 74 8.20 -13.43 -4.68
CA ILE A 74 7.99 -14.11 -3.40
C ILE A 74 9.23 -14.82 -2.83
N SER A 75 10.32 -14.92 -3.60
CA SER A 75 11.50 -15.68 -3.15
C SER A 75 12.25 -14.98 -2.01
N ASN A 76 12.78 -15.78 -1.09
CA ASN A 76 13.71 -15.42 -0.02
C ASN A 76 15.17 -15.32 -0.50
N ASP A 77 15.50 -15.75 -1.72
CA ASP A 77 16.78 -15.42 -2.35
C ASP A 77 16.69 -13.98 -2.86
N TYR A 78 17.51 -13.06 -2.33
CA TYR A 78 17.51 -11.64 -2.68
C TYR A 78 18.67 -11.24 -3.62
N SER A 79 19.29 -12.20 -4.32
CA SER A 79 20.42 -11.91 -5.21
C SER A 79 20.05 -10.97 -6.37
N ASP A 80 18.81 -11.04 -6.88
CA ASP A 80 18.23 -10.13 -7.87
C ASP A 80 17.74 -8.79 -7.28
N LEU A 81 17.91 -8.53 -5.98
CA LEU A 81 17.61 -7.25 -5.32
C LEU A 81 18.87 -6.51 -4.86
N GLN A 82 20.05 -7.12 -4.98
CA GLN A 82 21.31 -6.54 -4.49
C GLN A 82 21.67 -5.19 -5.14
N MET A 83 21.19 -4.93 -6.36
CA MET A 83 21.37 -3.63 -7.02
C MET A 83 20.72 -2.47 -6.25
N LEU A 84 19.73 -2.73 -5.38
CA LEU A 84 19.10 -1.71 -4.55
C LEU A 84 20.04 -1.20 -3.45
N LYS A 85 20.99 -2.02 -2.97
CA LYS A 85 21.91 -1.61 -1.88
C LYS A 85 22.66 -0.30 -2.19
N PRO A 86 23.37 -0.16 -3.33
CA PRO A 86 24.03 1.09 -3.66
C PRO A 86 23.07 2.23 -4.02
N LEU A 87 21.83 1.96 -4.44
CA LEU A 87 20.82 2.99 -4.72
C LEU A 87 20.23 3.59 -3.44
N LEU A 88 20.08 2.74 -2.41
CA LEU A 88 19.49 3.06 -1.11
C LEU A 88 20.53 3.41 -0.03
N GLN A 89 21.80 3.53 -0.40
CA GLN A 89 22.85 3.94 0.52
C GLN A 89 22.57 5.35 1.08
N GLY A 90 22.66 5.50 2.40
CA GLY A 90 22.36 6.76 3.09
C GLY A 90 20.87 7.12 3.14
N LYS A 91 19.99 6.28 2.59
CA LYS A 91 18.54 6.51 2.66
C LYS A 91 18.00 6.04 4.00
N ARG A 92 17.13 6.87 4.57
CA ARG A 92 16.39 6.61 5.80
C ARG A 92 14.93 6.29 5.54
N ILE A 93 14.39 6.77 4.42
CA ILE A 93 12.98 6.60 4.05
C ILE A 93 12.91 5.91 2.69
N VAL A 94 12.19 4.80 2.63
CA VAL A 94 11.83 4.13 1.36
C VAL A 94 10.32 4.14 1.21
N GLN A 95 9.82 4.74 0.13
CA GLN A 95 8.41 4.72 -0.22
C GLN A 95 8.14 3.66 -1.28
N LEU A 96 7.21 2.75 -0.98
CA LEU A 96 6.71 1.73 -1.89
C LEU A 96 5.27 2.08 -2.27
N GLY A 97 5.15 2.75 -3.42
CA GLY A 97 3.89 3.10 -4.03
C GLY A 97 3.15 1.90 -4.63
N GLU A 98 1.89 2.07 -5.01
CA GLU A 98 1.16 1.15 -5.87
C GLU A 98 0.14 1.89 -6.72
N SER A 99 0.04 1.56 -8.00
CA SER A 99 -0.93 2.21 -8.89
C SER A 99 -2.36 1.72 -8.65
N GLY A 100 -2.58 0.61 -7.95
CA GLY A 100 -3.89 0.13 -7.51
C GLY A 100 -3.74 -0.79 -6.31
N HIS A 101 -4.78 -0.88 -5.46
CA HIS A 101 -4.71 -1.64 -4.21
C HIS A 101 -4.98 -3.15 -4.38
N GLY A 102 -5.96 -3.52 -5.23
CA GLY A 102 -6.34 -4.92 -5.46
C GLY A 102 -5.50 -5.60 -6.53
N VAL A 103 -4.17 -5.69 -6.34
CA VAL A 103 -3.22 -6.31 -7.28
C VAL A 103 -2.31 -7.29 -6.56
N SER A 104 -2.44 -8.59 -6.86
CA SER A 104 -1.70 -9.68 -6.19
C SER A 104 -0.17 -9.47 -6.25
N GLU A 105 0.34 -9.15 -7.44
CA GLU A 105 1.77 -9.02 -7.71
C GLU A 105 2.40 -7.80 -7.01
N PHE A 106 1.63 -6.71 -6.82
CA PHE A 106 2.11 -5.57 -6.07
C PHE A 106 2.29 -5.91 -4.60
N SER A 107 1.30 -6.59 -4.01
CA SER A 107 1.37 -7.06 -2.62
C SER A 107 2.56 -7.99 -2.41
N GLN A 108 2.71 -9.02 -3.25
CA GLN A 108 3.83 -9.96 -3.21
C GLN A 108 5.18 -9.24 -3.32
N GLY A 109 5.36 -8.42 -4.36
CA GLY A 109 6.59 -7.68 -4.58
C GLY A 109 6.96 -6.75 -3.43
N LYS A 110 5.97 -6.05 -2.85
CA LYS A 110 6.20 -5.17 -1.69
C LYS A 110 6.54 -5.96 -0.44
N VAL A 111 5.86 -7.07 -0.16
CA VAL A 111 6.20 -7.98 0.96
C VAL A 111 7.66 -8.43 0.84
N ARG A 112 8.08 -8.88 -0.34
CA ARG A 112 9.45 -9.31 -0.59
C ARG A 112 10.48 -8.19 -0.43
N LEU A 113 10.20 -7.02 -1.00
CA LEU A 113 11.05 -5.83 -0.85
C LEU A 113 11.18 -5.43 0.63
N ILE A 114 10.10 -5.46 1.40
CA ILE A 114 10.11 -5.13 2.83
C ILE A 114 11.00 -6.10 3.61
N LYS A 115 10.87 -7.41 3.35
CA LYS A 115 11.73 -8.43 3.99
C LYS A 115 13.21 -8.23 3.65
N PHE A 116 13.54 -7.91 2.40
CA PHE A 116 14.90 -7.58 1.98
C PHE A 116 15.42 -6.31 2.67
N LEU A 117 14.65 -5.22 2.68
CA LEU A 117 15.04 -3.95 3.30
C LEU A 117 15.26 -4.09 4.82
N HIS A 118 14.42 -4.87 5.49
CA HIS A 118 14.57 -5.14 6.92
C HIS A 118 15.80 -6.01 7.21
N SER A 119 15.91 -7.17 6.54
CA SER A 119 16.95 -8.15 6.81
C SER A 119 18.35 -7.68 6.39
N GLU A 120 18.48 -6.99 5.25
CA GLU A 120 19.79 -6.64 4.68
C GLU A 120 20.15 -5.15 4.78
N MET A 121 19.20 -4.24 5.04
CA MET A 121 19.42 -2.79 4.91
C MET A 121 19.04 -1.93 6.13
N ALA A 122 18.69 -2.58 7.24
CA ALA A 122 18.39 -1.95 8.53
C ALA A 122 17.11 -1.09 8.57
N PHE A 123 16.11 -1.44 7.76
CA PHE A 123 14.79 -0.81 7.82
C PHE A 123 13.86 -1.52 8.80
N ASP A 124 13.78 -0.99 10.02
CA ASP A 124 13.09 -1.62 11.15
C ASP A 124 11.59 -1.24 11.26
N ILE A 125 11.12 -0.22 10.55
CA ILE A 125 9.73 0.25 10.63
C ILE A 125 9.03 0.07 9.27
N ILE A 126 7.84 -0.52 9.27
CA ILE A 126 6.91 -0.53 8.13
C ILE A 126 5.68 0.30 8.46
N ALA A 127 5.51 1.43 7.79
CA ALA A 127 4.40 2.35 7.98
C ALA A 127 3.37 2.20 6.84
N PHE A 128 2.18 1.70 7.16
CA PHE A 128 1.10 1.54 6.19
C PHE A 128 0.27 2.83 6.03
N GLU A 129 -0.31 3.02 4.85
CA GLU A 129 -1.48 3.88 4.61
C GLU A 129 -2.70 3.28 5.33
N SER A 130 -2.63 3.26 6.64
CA SER A 130 -3.65 2.77 7.57
C SER A 130 -3.45 3.48 8.91
N SER A 131 -4.42 3.35 9.82
CA SER A 131 -4.46 4.16 11.03
C SER A 131 -3.19 4.03 11.87
N ILE A 132 -2.69 5.17 12.34
CA ILE A 132 -1.57 5.19 13.29
C ILE A 132 -1.86 4.41 14.58
N PHE A 133 -3.10 4.42 15.07
CA PHE A 133 -3.47 3.72 16.29
C PHE A 133 -3.55 2.22 16.07
N GLU A 134 -4.36 1.77 15.11
CA GLU A 134 -4.64 0.36 14.87
C GLU A 134 -3.36 -0.40 14.49
N CYS A 135 -2.50 0.19 13.65
CA CYS A 135 -1.18 -0.36 13.35
C CYS A 135 -0.27 -0.45 14.58
N PHE A 136 -0.20 0.59 15.41
CA PHE A 136 0.57 0.54 16.65
C PHE A 136 0.04 -0.54 17.60
N TYR A 137 -1.28 -0.60 17.79
CA TYR A 137 -1.93 -1.53 18.71
C TYR A 137 -1.72 -2.98 18.28
N ALA A 138 -1.76 -3.27 16.97
CA ALA A 138 -1.53 -4.60 16.43
C ALA A 138 -0.13 -5.18 16.69
N ASN A 139 0.87 -4.35 17.04
CA ASN A 139 2.15 -4.87 17.54
C ASN A 139 2.02 -5.68 18.84
N ARG A 140 0.90 -5.58 19.57
CA ARG A 140 0.61 -6.41 20.76
C ARG A 140 0.01 -7.78 20.42
N LEU A 141 -0.50 -7.94 19.20
CA LEU A 141 -1.14 -9.19 18.76
C LEU A 141 -0.10 -10.23 18.35
N ILE A 142 -0.40 -11.51 18.57
CA ILE A 142 0.53 -12.62 18.27
C ILE A 142 0.08 -13.48 17.09
N THR A 143 -1.18 -13.32 16.66
CA THR A 143 -1.73 -14.05 15.52
C THR A 143 -1.57 -13.20 14.25
N PRO A 144 -0.88 -13.67 13.19
CA PRO A 144 -0.69 -12.89 11.96
C PRO A 144 -2.00 -12.39 11.33
N ASN A 145 -3.01 -13.24 11.21
CA ASN A 145 -4.32 -12.86 10.65
C ASN A 145 -5.01 -11.76 11.46
N GLU A 146 -5.00 -11.85 12.79
CA GLU A 146 -5.60 -10.82 13.65
C GLU A 146 -4.78 -9.53 13.59
N ALA A 147 -3.45 -9.62 13.60
CA ALA A 147 -2.57 -8.46 13.45
C ALA A 147 -2.86 -7.72 12.14
N MET A 148 -3.07 -8.45 11.04
CA MET A 148 -3.44 -7.88 9.74
C MET A 148 -4.84 -7.24 9.77
N SER A 149 -5.88 -8.04 10.04
CA SER A 149 -7.27 -7.57 9.96
C SER A 149 -7.64 -6.52 11.01
N HIS A 150 -6.90 -6.45 12.12
CA HIS A 150 -7.10 -5.43 13.15
C HIS A 150 -6.27 -4.15 12.92
N SER A 151 -5.43 -4.07 11.88
CA SER A 151 -4.56 -2.91 11.66
C SER A 151 -4.73 -2.20 10.32
N ILE A 152 -4.79 -2.94 9.22
CA ILE A 152 -4.81 -2.35 7.88
C ILE A 152 -6.22 -2.40 7.26
N PHE A 153 -6.43 -1.63 6.20
CA PHE A 153 -7.71 -1.67 5.47
C PHE A 153 -8.00 -3.08 4.91
N ASP A 154 -9.28 -3.41 4.86
CA ASP A 154 -9.79 -4.73 4.47
C ASP A 154 -9.42 -5.16 3.04
N PHE A 155 -9.29 -4.21 2.11
CA PHE A 155 -8.83 -4.49 0.75
C PHE A 155 -7.37 -4.99 0.66
N TRP A 156 -6.59 -4.92 1.74
CA TRP A 156 -5.29 -5.59 1.85
C TRP A 156 -5.31 -6.87 2.70
N ASN A 157 -6.44 -7.27 3.28
CA ASN A 157 -6.59 -8.55 3.99
C ASN A 157 -6.59 -9.70 2.98
N THR A 158 -5.40 -10.10 2.54
CA THR A 158 -5.19 -10.99 1.41
C THR A 158 -4.11 -12.02 1.71
N SER A 159 -4.14 -13.16 1.01
CA SER A 159 -3.11 -14.19 1.16
C SER A 159 -1.73 -13.71 0.73
N GLU A 160 -1.65 -12.69 -0.13
CA GLU A 160 -0.41 -12.08 -0.58
C GLU A 160 0.23 -11.18 0.48
N VAL A 161 -0.57 -10.52 1.32
CA VAL A 161 -0.09 -9.64 2.40
C VAL A 161 0.18 -10.41 3.69
N LEU A 162 -0.55 -11.50 3.96
CA LEU A 162 -0.38 -12.31 5.16
C LEU A 162 1.08 -12.70 5.47
N PRO A 163 1.93 -13.09 4.50
CA PRO A 163 3.35 -13.39 4.76
C PRO A 163 4.18 -12.23 5.31
N LEU A 164 3.73 -10.97 5.16
CA LEU A 164 4.34 -9.83 5.85
C LEU A 164 3.99 -9.85 7.34
N PHE A 165 2.74 -10.13 7.69
CA PHE A 165 2.32 -10.19 9.10
C PHE A 165 2.90 -11.42 9.81
N GLU A 166 3.02 -12.55 9.13
CA GLU A 166 3.78 -13.70 9.64
C GLU A 166 5.21 -13.29 9.99
N TYR A 167 5.87 -12.54 9.10
CA TYR A 167 7.23 -12.03 9.31
C TYR A 167 7.32 -10.98 10.41
N ILE A 168 6.34 -10.08 10.53
CA ILE A 168 6.25 -9.14 11.65
C ILE A 168 6.19 -9.91 12.97
N ILE A 169 5.33 -10.93 13.08
CA ILE A 169 5.24 -11.77 14.29
C ILE A 169 6.54 -12.53 14.55
N GLU A 170 7.12 -13.17 13.53
CA GLU A 170 8.36 -13.93 13.64
C GLU A 170 9.52 -13.06 14.16
N THR A 171 9.65 -11.84 13.65
CA THR A 171 10.76 -10.95 13.99
C THR A 171 10.62 -10.32 15.38
N LYS A 172 9.44 -10.34 16.03
CA LYS A 172 9.24 -9.81 17.40
C LYS A 172 10.19 -10.41 18.43
N GLY A 173 10.55 -11.68 18.30
CA GLY A 173 11.46 -12.38 19.21
C GLY A 173 12.94 -12.11 18.96
N THR A 174 13.28 -11.29 17.96
CA THR A 174 14.67 -11.02 17.56
C THR A 174 15.16 -9.69 18.13
N ASN A 175 16.46 -9.43 18.03
CA ASN A 175 17.06 -8.15 18.45
C ASN A 175 16.70 -6.98 17.51
N ARG A 176 16.11 -7.25 16.34
CA ARG A 176 15.68 -6.26 15.35
C ARG A 176 14.30 -6.67 14.82
N PRO A 177 13.23 -6.37 15.57
CA PRO A 177 11.88 -6.63 15.10
C PRO A 177 11.50 -5.67 13.97
N LEU A 178 10.73 -6.17 12.99
CA LEU A 178 10.04 -5.30 12.05
C LEU A 178 8.78 -4.75 12.75
N ILE A 179 8.76 -3.45 13.02
CA ILE A 179 7.70 -2.79 13.78
C ILE A 179 6.65 -2.22 12.82
N LEU A 180 5.39 -2.54 13.07
CA LEU A 180 4.27 -2.00 12.31
C LEU A 180 3.91 -0.60 12.78
N ALA A 181 3.72 0.33 11.84
CA ALA A 181 3.24 1.68 12.08
C ALA A 181 2.15 2.05 11.06
N GLY A 182 1.39 3.09 11.35
CA GLY A 182 0.37 3.63 10.46
C GLY A 182 0.58 5.11 10.19
N LEU A 183 0.10 5.57 9.04
CA LEU A 183 0.22 6.94 8.56
C LEU A 183 -1.13 7.61 8.37
N ASP A 184 -2.19 6.84 8.20
CA ASP A 184 -3.52 7.38 7.90
C ASP A 184 -4.21 7.91 9.16
N LEU A 185 -5.09 8.89 8.95
CA LEU A 185 -5.95 9.45 9.98
C LEU A 185 -7.28 8.70 10.12
N GLN A 186 -7.64 7.93 9.09
CA GLN A 186 -8.89 7.18 9.03
C GLN A 186 -8.83 5.92 9.89
N ILE A 187 -10.01 5.44 10.29
CA ILE A 187 -10.17 4.13 10.93
C ILE A 187 -10.01 3.05 9.85
N SER A 188 -8.90 2.31 9.90
CA SER A 188 -8.60 1.24 8.95
C SER A 188 -9.22 -0.10 9.33
N SER A 189 -9.46 -0.35 10.62
CA SER A 189 -10.10 -1.57 11.09
C SER A 189 -11.09 -1.29 12.22
N HIS A 190 -12.34 -1.73 12.03
CA HIS A 190 -13.37 -1.65 13.06
C HIS A 190 -13.04 -2.46 14.31
N GLN A 191 -12.41 -3.62 14.14
CA GLN A 191 -12.00 -4.47 15.25
C GLN A 191 -10.82 -3.86 16.02
N GLY A 192 -9.83 -3.31 15.30
CA GLY A 192 -8.71 -2.58 15.89
C GLY A 192 -9.15 -1.36 16.69
N ALA A 193 -9.99 -0.53 16.09
CA ALA A 193 -10.46 0.74 16.67
C ALA A 193 -11.17 0.58 18.02
N ARG A 194 -11.79 -0.58 18.30
CA ARG A 194 -12.48 -0.86 19.57
C ARG A 194 -11.56 -0.79 20.79
N ASN A 195 -10.25 -0.90 20.61
CA ASN A 195 -9.29 -0.82 21.70
C ASN A 195 -8.87 0.63 22.04
N ARG A 196 -9.12 1.60 21.15
CA ARG A 196 -8.68 2.99 21.32
C ARG A 196 -9.26 3.70 22.55
N PRO A 197 -10.55 3.53 22.89
CA PRO A 197 -11.11 4.17 24.07
C PRO A 197 -10.44 3.72 25.36
N GLN A 198 -10.20 2.41 25.50
CA GLN A 198 -9.52 1.84 26.66
C GLN A 198 -8.06 2.28 26.72
N PHE A 199 -7.37 2.29 25.58
CA PHE A 199 -6.00 2.80 25.48
C PHE A 199 -5.87 4.25 25.96
N PHE A 200 -6.78 5.15 25.52
CA PHE A 200 -6.79 6.51 26.03
C PHE A 200 -7.08 6.58 27.52
N LYS A 201 -8.06 5.80 28.00
CA LYS A 201 -8.44 5.77 29.41
C LYS A 201 -7.24 5.45 30.30
N GLU A 202 -6.50 4.38 30.00
CA GLU A 202 -5.35 3.93 30.80
C GLU A 202 -4.29 5.03 30.97
N ILE A 203 -3.96 5.77 29.91
CA ILE A 203 -2.95 6.82 29.94
C ILE A 203 -3.43 8.05 30.71
N ILE A 204 -4.70 8.43 30.53
CA ILE A 204 -5.28 9.62 31.16
C ILE A 204 -5.53 9.37 32.65
N GLU A 205 -5.81 8.13 33.07
CA GLU A 205 -6.05 7.76 34.48
C GLU A 205 -4.84 7.99 35.38
N GLU A 206 -3.62 7.98 34.84
CA GLU A 206 -2.38 8.34 35.56
C GLU A 206 -2.39 9.78 36.12
N ILE A 207 -3.26 10.65 35.58
CA ILE A 207 -3.31 12.08 35.90
C ILE A 207 -4.69 12.51 36.36
N ASN A 208 -5.74 12.06 35.68
CA ASN A 208 -7.12 12.51 35.93
C ASN A 208 -8.16 11.43 35.59
N THR A 209 -8.56 10.67 36.60
CA THR A 209 -9.54 9.57 36.45
C THR A 209 -10.91 10.02 35.94
N ASP A 210 -11.40 11.18 36.35
CA ASP A 210 -12.70 11.68 35.89
C ASP A 210 -12.67 12.11 34.43
N TYR A 211 -11.58 12.72 33.99
CA TYR A 211 -11.40 13.06 32.59
C TYR A 211 -11.23 11.81 31.73
N ALA A 212 -10.46 10.82 32.20
CA ALA A 212 -10.31 9.54 31.53
C ALA A 212 -11.65 8.83 31.30
N ARG A 213 -12.54 8.82 32.32
CA ARG A 213 -13.89 8.26 32.18
C ARG A 213 -14.71 8.98 31.11
N ARG A 214 -14.64 10.32 31.04
CA ARG A 214 -15.34 11.10 30.00
C ARG A 214 -14.81 10.81 28.60
N VAL A 215 -13.48 10.75 28.44
CA VAL A 215 -12.84 10.43 27.16
C VAL A 215 -13.17 9.01 26.72
N PHE A 216 -13.16 8.04 27.64
CA PHE A 216 -13.56 6.67 27.34
C PHE A 216 -14.98 6.57 26.78
N ILE A 217 -15.95 7.23 27.43
CA ILE A 217 -17.36 7.22 27.00
C ILE A 217 -17.52 7.91 25.64
N LEU A 218 -16.88 9.07 25.47
CA LEU A 218 -16.89 9.83 24.23
C LEU A 218 -16.33 8.98 23.08
N ASP A 219 -15.14 8.42 23.24
CA ASP A 219 -14.45 7.71 22.17
C ASP A 219 -15.10 6.36 21.88
N SER A 220 -15.61 5.67 22.90
CA SER A 220 -16.41 4.44 22.72
C SER A 220 -17.68 4.71 21.92
N THR A 221 -18.33 5.86 22.15
CA THR A 221 -19.48 6.30 21.36
C THR A 221 -19.04 6.63 19.93
N PHE A 222 -17.95 7.37 19.75
CA PHE A 222 -17.42 7.68 18.44
C PHE A 222 -17.12 6.43 17.61
N VAL A 223 -16.35 5.48 18.16
CA VAL A 223 -15.98 4.23 17.49
C VAL A 223 -17.21 3.39 17.16
N ARG A 224 -18.18 3.27 18.08
CA ARG A 224 -19.39 2.47 17.85
C ARG A 224 -20.30 3.08 16.78
N GLU A 225 -20.59 4.37 16.87
CA GLU A 225 -21.52 5.02 15.92
C GLU A 225 -20.88 5.17 14.53
N TRP A 226 -19.57 5.43 14.43
CA TRP A 226 -18.88 5.49 13.14
C TRP A 226 -18.96 4.16 12.38
N GLN A 227 -18.98 3.03 13.08
CA GLN A 227 -19.14 1.69 12.48
C GLN A 227 -20.52 1.46 11.87
N SER A 228 -21.51 2.28 12.22
CA SER A 228 -22.89 2.14 11.74
C SER A 228 -23.10 2.94 10.46
N PRO A 229 -23.43 2.29 9.32
CA PRO A 229 -23.76 2.98 8.07
C PRO A 229 -24.93 3.96 8.21
N ALA A 230 -25.82 3.73 9.20
CA ALA A 230 -26.98 4.57 9.45
C ALA A 230 -26.68 5.79 10.32
N THR A 231 -25.68 5.74 11.22
CA THR A 231 -25.48 6.78 12.25
C THR A 231 -24.11 7.46 12.21
N GLY A 232 -23.11 6.93 11.48
CA GLY A 232 -21.75 7.48 11.47
C GLY A 232 -21.66 8.91 10.91
N TYR A 233 -22.35 9.18 9.81
CA TYR A 233 -22.42 10.54 9.24
C TYR A 233 -23.19 11.51 10.14
N ASP A 234 -24.34 11.08 10.66
CA ASP A 234 -25.18 11.90 11.54
C ASP A 234 -24.47 12.23 12.86
N LEU A 235 -23.67 11.31 13.41
CA LEU A 235 -22.86 11.55 14.60
C LEU A 235 -21.95 12.76 14.39
N ILE A 236 -21.14 12.74 13.32
CA ILE A 236 -20.17 13.80 13.04
C ILE A 236 -20.90 15.11 12.74
N TYR A 237 -21.87 15.09 11.84
CA TYR A 237 -22.54 16.30 11.38
C TYR A 237 -23.35 17.00 12.49
N ASN A 238 -24.10 16.23 13.29
CA ASN A 238 -24.95 16.81 14.34
C ASN A 238 -24.18 17.18 15.62
N ASN A 239 -22.99 16.62 15.83
CA ASN A 239 -22.18 16.85 17.04
C ASN A 239 -20.82 17.50 16.76
N THR A 240 -20.64 18.10 15.58
CA THR A 240 -19.35 18.63 15.10
C THR A 240 -18.63 19.48 16.15
N ALA A 241 -19.28 20.53 16.65
CA ALA A 241 -18.64 21.46 17.58
C ALA A 241 -18.20 20.79 18.89
N LEU A 242 -19.02 19.84 19.39
CA LEU A 242 -18.71 19.08 20.60
C LEU A 242 -17.55 18.12 20.37
N LEU A 243 -17.56 17.38 19.26
CA LEU A 243 -16.50 16.43 18.93
C LEU A 243 -15.16 17.14 18.71
N VAL A 244 -15.15 18.23 17.94
CA VAL A 244 -13.94 19.04 17.72
C VAL A 244 -13.39 19.55 19.05
N ALA A 245 -14.22 20.23 19.87
CA ALA A 245 -13.76 20.75 21.16
C ALA A 245 -13.25 19.65 22.11
N ALA A 246 -13.85 18.46 22.07
CA ALA A 246 -13.44 17.35 22.92
C ALA A 246 -12.09 16.75 22.51
N TYR A 247 -11.84 16.55 21.21
CA TYR A 247 -10.54 16.07 20.71
C TYR A 247 -9.45 17.14 20.75
N ASP A 248 -9.81 18.42 20.63
CA ASP A 248 -8.90 19.55 20.90
C ASP A 248 -8.44 19.52 22.35
N SER A 249 -9.39 19.37 23.29
CA SER A 249 -9.09 19.26 24.72
C SER A 249 -8.22 18.03 25.03
N LEU A 250 -8.47 16.90 24.36
CA LEU A 250 -7.69 15.68 24.53
C LEU A 250 -6.26 15.84 24.01
N THR A 251 -6.09 16.49 22.86
CA THR A 251 -4.78 16.81 22.29
C THR A 251 -4.01 17.74 23.23
N ALA A 252 -4.63 18.83 23.68
CA ALA A 252 -4.03 19.77 24.62
C ALA A 252 -3.68 19.12 25.97
N PHE A 253 -4.48 18.16 26.43
CA PHE A 253 -4.20 17.37 27.62
C PHE A 253 -2.91 16.56 27.45
N PHE A 254 -2.76 15.81 26.36
CA PHE A 254 -1.54 15.03 26.14
C PHE A 254 -0.30 15.92 25.96
N GLU A 255 -0.42 17.07 25.27
CA GLU A 255 0.67 18.02 25.10
C GLU A 255 1.12 18.63 26.45
N SER A 256 0.17 19.09 27.25
CA SER A 256 0.46 19.75 28.54
C SER A 256 1.07 18.79 29.56
N ASN A 257 0.82 17.49 29.41
CA ASN A 257 1.29 16.45 30.33
C ASN A 257 2.41 15.57 29.74
N GLN A 258 2.97 15.94 28.58
CA GLN A 258 3.93 15.10 27.86
C GLN A 258 5.16 14.74 28.71
N ASN A 259 5.71 15.70 29.46
CA ASN A 259 6.88 15.46 30.33
C ASN A 259 6.56 14.43 31.42
N PHE A 260 5.46 14.62 32.14
CA PHE A 260 5.03 13.68 33.17
C PHE A 260 4.79 12.28 32.60
N LEU A 261 4.05 12.19 31.49
CA LEU A 261 3.78 10.90 30.84
C LEU A 261 5.05 10.21 30.35
N SER A 262 6.07 10.95 29.90
CA SER A 262 7.36 10.37 29.51
C SER A 262 8.13 9.76 30.69
N GLU A 263 7.91 10.24 31.91
CA GLU A 263 8.49 9.68 33.14
C GLU A 263 7.71 8.45 33.65
N ILE A 264 6.42 8.37 33.40
CA ILE A 264 5.61 7.19 33.73
C ILE A 264 5.86 6.06 32.73
N TYR A 265 5.88 6.36 31.44
CA TYR A 265 6.03 5.40 30.36
C TYR A 265 7.49 5.20 29.92
N VAL A 266 8.44 5.14 30.86
CA VAL A 266 9.88 5.03 30.57
C VAL A 266 10.22 3.78 29.74
N LEU A 267 9.52 2.67 29.96
CA LEU A 267 9.75 1.41 29.24
C LEU A 267 9.12 1.36 27.84
N ASP A 268 8.12 2.21 27.57
CA ASP A 268 7.47 2.32 26.27
C ASP A 268 7.09 3.79 26.00
N PRO A 269 8.10 4.64 25.71
CA PRO A 269 7.89 6.09 25.57
C PRO A 269 7.04 6.44 24.33
N TYR A 270 6.73 5.46 23.48
CA TYR A 270 5.90 5.64 22.29
C TYR A 270 4.42 5.71 22.64
N ILE A 271 3.97 5.08 23.74
CA ILE A 271 2.55 5.05 24.15
C ILE A 271 1.93 6.46 24.22
N PRO A 272 2.47 7.42 25.00
CA PRO A 272 1.87 8.75 25.08
C PRO A 272 1.98 9.54 23.76
N LEU A 273 3.02 9.31 22.96
CA LEU A 273 3.19 9.94 21.65
C LEU A 273 2.16 9.44 20.64
N ILE A 274 1.89 8.13 20.63
CA ILE A 274 0.85 7.52 19.80
C ILE A 274 -0.53 7.98 20.27
N ALA A 275 -0.76 8.11 21.57
CA ALA A 275 -2.04 8.61 22.08
C ALA A 275 -2.32 10.05 21.61
N LEU A 276 -1.33 10.94 21.73
CA LEU A 276 -1.42 12.30 21.20
C LEU A 276 -1.70 12.28 19.69
N GLN A 277 -0.94 11.50 18.92
CA GLN A 277 -1.09 11.49 17.47
C GLN A 277 -2.41 10.84 17.02
N SER A 278 -2.92 9.87 17.77
CA SER A 278 -4.25 9.27 17.55
C SER A 278 -5.36 10.29 17.77
N ALA A 279 -5.27 11.13 18.82
CA ALA A 279 -6.23 12.19 19.06
C ALA A 279 -6.25 13.23 17.92
N ARG A 280 -5.06 13.63 17.44
CA ARG A 280 -4.91 14.53 16.27
C ARG A 280 -5.46 13.92 14.98
N SER A 281 -5.22 12.63 14.74
CA SER A 281 -5.77 11.90 13.59
C SER A 281 -7.29 11.93 13.60
N ILE A 282 -7.95 11.68 14.74
CA ILE A 282 -9.41 11.74 14.83
C ILE A 282 -9.94 13.17 14.67
N GLN A 283 -9.26 14.17 15.22
CA GLN A 283 -9.59 15.58 14.98
C GLN A 283 -9.56 15.91 13.47
N ALA A 284 -8.48 15.54 12.77
CA ALA A 284 -8.36 15.73 11.33
C ALA A 284 -9.41 14.92 10.56
N PHE A 285 -9.80 13.74 11.06
CA PHE A 285 -10.78 12.87 10.41
C PHE A 285 -12.19 13.45 10.50
N ILE A 286 -12.52 14.08 11.62
CA ILE A 286 -13.75 14.87 11.75
C ILE A 286 -13.74 16.02 10.73
N GLN A 287 -12.65 16.79 10.64
CA GLN A 287 -12.54 17.90 9.67
C GLN A 287 -12.65 17.43 8.21
N LEU A 288 -12.05 16.29 7.89
CA LEU A 288 -12.16 15.66 6.58
C LEU A 288 -13.61 15.36 6.22
N ASN A 289 -14.37 14.78 7.15
CA ASN A 289 -15.76 14.42 6.90
C ASN A 289 -16.70 15.64 6.80
N LEU A 290 -16.29 16.79 7.34
CA LEU A 290 -17.01 18.07 7.22
C LEU A 290 -16.64 18.86 5.96
N ALA A 291 -15.54 18.50 5.30
CA ALA A 291 -15.10 19.20 4.11
C ALA A 291 -16.08 18.98 2.94
N ASN A 292 -16.47 20.09 2.33
CA ASN A 292 -17.50 20.18 1.29
C ASN A 292 -16.99 20.00 -0.15
N THR A 293 -15.69 19.76 -0.34
CA THR A 293 -15.09 19.55 -1.67
C THR A 293 -14.06 18.42 -1.59
N LEU A 294 -13.86 17.71 -2.72
CA LEU A 294 -12.89 16.63 -2.82
C LEU A 294 -11.46 17.11 -2.58
N ASP A 295 -11.06 18.27 -3.13
CA ASP A 295 -9.73 18.85 -2.95
C ASP A 295 -9.41 19.11 -1.46
N LYS A 296 -10.34 19.75 -0.72
CA LYS A 296 -10.17 19.95 0.72
C LYS A 296 -10.03 18.64 1.49
N ARG A 297 -10.83 17.61 1.15
CA ARG A 297 -10.73 16.28 1.77
C ARG A 297 -9.34 15.67 1.56
N ILE A 298 -8.85 15.71 0.32
CA ILE A 298 -7.52 15.19 -0.03
C ILE A 298 -6.44 15.94 0.73
N ARG A 299 -6.48 17.28 0.78
CA ARG A 299 -5.47 18.10 1.47
C ARG A 299 -5.45 17.86 2.98
N ILE A 300 -6.62 17.77 3.61
CA ILE A 300 -6.73 17.44 5.05
C ILE A 300 -6.12 16.07 5.32
N ARG A 301 -6.52 15.05 4.55
CA ARG A 301 -5.97 13.69 4.69
C ARG A 301 -4.47 13.67 4.51
N ALA A 302 -4.00 14.24 3.42
CA ALA A 302 -2.60 14.25 3.07
C ALA A 302 -1.78 14.95 4.16
N ARG A 303 -2.25 16.11 4.66
CA ARG A 303 -1.55 16.85 5.70
C ARG A 303 -1.43 16.04 6.98
N ALA A 304 -2.53 15.42 7.41
CA ALA A 304 -2.53 14.55 8.58
C ALA A 304 -1.59 13.34 8.40
N MET A 305 -1.54 12.74 7.21
CA MET A 305 -0.59 11.67 6.91
C MET A 305 0.87 12.13 7.00
N ALA A 306 1.18 13.32 6.47
CA ALA A 306 2.51 13.89 6.57
C ALA A 306 2.89 14.26 8.01
N ASP A 307 1.95 14.78 8.81
CA ASP A 307 2.17 15.07 10.22
C ASP A 307 2.39 13.78 11.04
N ASN A 308 1.65 12.71 10.74
CA ASN A 308 1.86 11.36 11.31
C ASN A 308 3.28 10.85 10.98
N LEU A 309 3.67 10.88 9.70
CA LEU A 309 4.99 10.45 9.26
C LEU A 309 6.10 11.30 9.89
N ASN A 310 5.93 12.61 9.96
CA ASN A 310 6.90 13.50 10.61
C ASN A 310 7.04 13.17 12.10
N SER A 311 5.95 12.84 12.80
CA SER A 311 6.01 12.37 14.19
C SER A 311 6.78 11.05 14.32
N LEU A 312 6.55 10.10 13.40
CA LEU A 312 7.33 8.86 13.33
C LEU A 312 8.82 9.13 13.12
N LEU A 313 9.18 10.06 12.23
CA LEU A 313 10.58 10.36 11.90
C LEU A 313 11.30 11.23 12.95
N THR A 314 10.58 12.04 13.72
CA THR A 314 11.24 13.02 14.60
C THR A 314 11.09 12.73 16.08
N LYS A 315 10.05 11.98 16.47
CA LYS A 315 9.71 11.77 17.89
C LYS A 315 9.65 10.29 18.27
N ILE A 316 8.98 9.47 17.46
CA ILE A 316 8.72 8.07 17.82
C ILE A 316 9.91 7.19 17.41
N TYR A 317 10.41 7.34 16.19
CA TYR A 317 11.53 6.53 15.67
C TYR A 317 12.65 7.39 15.05
N PRO A 318 13.25 8.34 15.80
CA PRO A 318 14.24 9.29 15.28
C PRO A 318 15.50 8.64 14.71
N ASP A 319 15.89 7.46 15.20
CA ASP A 319 17.12 6.77 14.78
C ASP A 319 16.85 5.55 13.89
N LYS A 320 15.60 5.33 13.46
CA LYS A 320 15.22 4.19 12.63
C LYS A 320 15.01 4.61 11.18
N LYS A 321 15.23 3.63 10.29
CA LYS A 321 14.82 3.73 8.89
C LYS A 321 13.41 3.18 8.71
N ILE A 322 12.63 3.84 7.87
CA ILE A 322 11.19 3.60 7.69
C ILE A 322 10.90 3.23 6.24
N ILE A 323 10.11 2.18 6.06
CA ILE A 323 9.49 1.79 4.79
C ILE A 323 8.04 2.25 4.83
N ILE A 324 7.55 2.81 3.73
CA ILE A 324 6.17 3.29 3.60
C ILE A 324 5.44 2.44 2.57
N TRP A 325 4.27 1.92 2.93
CA TRP A 325 3.35 1.25 2.03
C TRP A 325 2.15 2.15 1.77
N ALA A 326 2.00 2.65 0.54
CA ALA A 326 0.84 3.48 0.19
C ALA A 326 0.56 3.46 -1.32
N HIS A 327 -0.60 3.99 -1.73
CA HIS A 327 -0.89 4.26 -3.14
C HIS A 327 0.11 5.27 -3.72
N ASN A 328 0.36 5.15 -5.03
CA ASN A 328 1.25 6.03 -5.79
C ASN A 328 0.92 7.52 -5.58
N SER A 329 -0.37 7.88 -5.54
CA SER A 329 -0.79 9.28 -5.30
C SER A 329 -0.33 9.84 -3.95
N HIS A 330 -0.12 9.00 -2.93
CA HIS A 330 0.33 9.43 -1.61
C HIS A 330 1.85 9.58 -1.51
N VAL A 331 2.64 8.94 -2.39
CA VAL A 331 4.11 8.91 -2.29
C VAL A 331 4.84 9.71 -3.37
N ARG A 332 4.15 10.08 -4.45
CA ARG A 332 4.70 10.93 -5.52
C ARG A 332 5.32 12.22 -4.96
N HIS A 333 6.54 12.52 -5.40
CA HIS A 333 7.27 13.71 -4.93
C HIS A 333 6.63 15.03 -5.35
N ASN A 334 5.97 15.09 -6.50
CA ASN A 334 5.39 16.34 -7.01
C ASN A 334 3.99 16.10 -7.58
N ASN A 335 3.08 15.56 -6.75
CA ASN A 335 1.72 15.24 -7.18
C ASN A 335 0.89 16.49 -7.55
N ALA A 336 1.33 17.69 -7.15
CA ALA A 336 0.73 18.96 -7.55
C ALA A 336 0.88 19.27 -9.05
N GLU A 337 1.81 18.63 -9.77
CA GLU A 337 1.96 18.77 -11.22
C GLU A 337 1.29 17.62 -12.00
N VAL A 338 0.64 16.68 -11.31
CA VAL A 338 -0.02 15.53 -11.93
C VAL A 338 -1.44 15.88 -12.33
N THR A 339 -1.79 15.67 -13.60
CA THR A 339 -3.13 15.95 -14.14
C THR A 339 -3.88 14.69 -14.54
N PRO A 340 -5.23 14.67 -14.53
CA PRO A 340 -6.12 15.70 -13.99
C PRO A 340 -6.16 15.71 -12.45
N ASN A 341 -6.61 16.83 -11.89
CA ASN A 341 -6.76 17.11 -10.45
C ASN A 341 -5.43 17.23 -9.69
N PRO A 342 -4.62 18.26 -10.01
CA PRO A 342 -3.37 18.54 -9.30
C PRO A 342 -3.64 18.82 -7.82
N VAL A 343 -2.94 18.12 -6.94
CA VAL A 343 -3.09 18.30 -5.49
C VAL A 343 -1.82 17.85 -4.78
N GLU A 344 -1.40 18.61 -3.78
CA GLU A 344 -0.28 18.21 -2.92
C GLU A 344 -0.70 17.03 -2.05
N THR A 345 0.19 16.04 -1.95
CA THR A 345 -0.04 14.88 -1.09
C THR A 345 1.12 14.72 -0.11
N MET A 346 1.04 13.70 0.76
CA MET A 346 2.11 13.38 1.71
C MET A 346 3.48 13.33 1.04
N GLY A 347 3.59 12.72 -0.14
CA GLY A 347 4.83 12.61 -0.90
C GLY A 347 5.46 13.96 -1.25
N THR A 348 4.65 14.99 -1.50
CA THR A 348 5.13 16.36 -1.75
C THR A 348 5.89 16.90 -0.55
N TRP A 349 5.26 16.97 0.62
CA TRP A 349 5.90 17.54 1.82
C TRP A 349 7.08 16.71 2.32
N ILE A 350 7.00 15.38 2.19
CA ILE A 350 8.11 14.50 2.60
C ILE A 350 9.31 14.65 1.65
N SER A 351 9.06 14.81 0.35
CA SER A 351 10.13 15.09 -0.61
C SER A 351 10.79 16.43 -0.30
N GLU A 352 10.02 17.49 -0.04
CA GLU A 352 10.56 18.82 0.30
C GLU A 352 11.48 18.80 1.53
N GLN A 353 11.14 18.04 2.56
CA GLN A 353 11.88 18.01 3.82
C GLN A 353 13.02 16.98 3.83
N TYR A 354 12.85 15.83 3.17
CA TYR A 354 13.72 14.66 3.34
C TYR A 354 14.33 14.15 2.02
N ARG A 355 14.37 14.96 0.95
CA ARG A 355 14.77 14.49 -0.40
C ARG A 355 16.07 13.69 -0.44
N SER A 356 17.10 14.14 0.28
CA SER A 356 18.43 13.51 0.32
C SER A 356 18.40 12.11 0.93
N GLU A 357 17.49 11.87 1.89
CA GLU A 357 17.33 10.61 2.62
C GLU A 357 16.16 9.75 2.10
N LEU A 358 15.40 10.25 1.13
CA LEU A 358 14.24 9.61 0.52
C LEU A 358 14.60 8.82 -0.74
N TYR A 359 13.96 7.66 -0.91
CA TYR A 359 13.91 6.91 -2.16
C TYR A 359 12.50 6.37 -2.42
N THR A 360 11.91 6.66 -3.57
CA THR A 360 10.52 6.31 -3.89
C THR A 360 10.41 5.40 -5.09
N ILE A 361 9.81 4.22 -4.91
CA ILE A 361 9.52 3.24 -5.94
C ILE A 361 8.02 3.27 -6.24
N GLY A 362 7.64 3.66 -7.46
CA GLY A 362 6.27 3.56 -7.94
C GLY A 362 6.00 2.21 -8.57
N LEU A 363 4.87 1.56 -8.27
CA LEU A 363 4.51 0.28 -8.89
C LEU A 363 3.43 0.48 -9.97
N TYR A 364 3.67 -0.09 -11.16
CA TYR A 364 2.81 0.03 -12.33
C TYR A 364 2.59 -1.32 -13.02
N MET A 365 1.49 -1.43 -13.76
CA MET A 365 1.04 -2.67 -14.40
C MET A 365 0.63 -2.45 -15.85
N TYR A 366 0.73 -3.48 -16.69
CA TYR A 366 0.39 -3.40 -18.12
C TYR A 366 -0.97 -4.00 -18.48
N ARG A 367 -1.22 -5.27 -18.13
CA ARG A 367 -2.42 -6.01 -18.53
C ARG A 367 -2.90 -6.97 -17.45
N GLY A 368 -4.07 -7.56 -17.66
CA GLY A 368 -4.66 -8.55 -16.76
C GLY A 368 -5.89 -7.99 -16.05
N GLN A 369 -6.06 -8.38 -14.80
CA GLN A 369 -7.21 -8.02 -13.98
C GLN A 369 -6.77 -7.59 -12.58
N ALA A 370 -7.55 -6.72 -11.97
CA ALA A 370 -7.35 -6.24 -10.61
C ALA A 370 -8.71 -6.09 -9.91
N ALA A 371 -8.70 -5.83 -8.61
CA ALA A 371 -9.89 -5.53 -7.82
C ALA A 371 -9.90 -4.08 -7.34
N ASP A 372 -11.09 -3.48 -7.24
CA ASP A 372 -11.29 -2.17 -6.63
C ASP A 372 -11.42 -2.27 -5.09
N LEU A 373 -11.79 -1.16 -4.44
CA LEU A 373 -11.91 -1.09 -2.99
C LEU A 373 -13.06 -1.96 -2.46
N GLU A 374 -14.08 -2.18 -3.29
CA GLU A 374 -15.23 -3.06 -3.04
C GLU A 374 -14.98 -4.51 -3.49
N GLN A 375 -13.71 -4.84 -3.78
CA GLN A 375 -13.25 -6.16 -4.21
C GLN A 375 -13.87 -6.63 -5.54
N GLN A 376 -14.42 -5.71 -6.35
CA GLN A 376 -14.96 -6.02 -7.67
C GLN A 376 -13.85 -6.10 -8.70
N ILE A 377 -13.86 -7.19 -9.48
CA ILE A 377 -12.83 -7.45 -10.49
C ILE A 377 -13.09 -6.58 -11.74
N TYR A 378 -12.04 -5.91 -12.22
CA TYR A 378 -12.03 -5.16 -13.47
C TYR A 378 -10.81 -5.49 -14.33
N ASN A 379 -10.93 -5.22 -15.64
CA ASN A 379 -9.85 -5.42 -16.59
C ASN A 379 -8.96 -4.18 -16.68
N ILE A 380 -7.64 -4.38 -16.73
CA ILE A 380 -6.69 -3.31 -17.02
C ILE A 380 -6.90 -2.82 -18.46
N SER A 381 -6.89 -1.51 -18.68
CA SER A 381 -7.17 -0.95 -20.01
C SER A 381 -5.93 -0.98 -20.91
N GLN A 382 -6.13 -1.05 -22.24
CA GLN A 382 -5.04 -1.08 -23.23
C GLN A 382 -4.13 0.14 -23.12
N ALA A 383 -2.81 -0.04 -23.16
CA ALA A 383 -1.85 1.06 -23.16
C ALA A 383 -1.94 1.92 -24.43
N LYS A 384 -1.59 3.21 -24.32
CA LYS A 384 -1.49 4.13 -25.45
C LYS A 384 -0.02 4.35 -25.78
N SER A 385 0.29 4.58 -27.06
CA SER A 385 1.64 4.96 -27.50
C SER A 385 2.18 6.15 -26.69
N GLY A 386 3.44 6.09 -26.28
CA GLY A 386 4.09 7.10 -25.43
C GLY A 386 3.60 7.12 -23.97
N SER A 387 2.90 6.09 -23.49
CA SER A 387 2.61 5.94 -22.07
C SER A 387 3.70 5.14 -21.35
N LEU A 388 3.81 5.28 -20.03
CA LEU A 388 4.71 4.46 -19.22
C LEU A 388 4.47 2.97 -19.48
N GLU A 389 3.19 2.57 -19.56
CA GLU A 389 2.81 1.17 -19.78
C GLU A 389 3.26 0.66 -21.15
N SER A 390 3.13 1.45 -22.22
CA SER A 390 3.51 1.03 -23.58
C SER A 390 5.02 0.94 -23.75
N ILE A 391 5.78 1.83 -23.11
CA ILE A 391 7.24 1.87 -23.13
C ILE A 391 7.80 0.73 -22.26
N ALA A 392 7.37 0.62 -20.99
CA ALA A 392 7.92 -0.37 -20.04
C ALA A 392 7.60 -1.82 -20.44
N TYR A 393 6.50 -2.06 -21.15
CA TYR A 393 6.17 -3.37 -21.73
C TYR A 393 7.25 -3.88 -22.72
N ARG A 394 8.04 -2.99 -23.34
CA ARG A 394 9.04 -3.34 -24.37
C ARG A 394 10.22 -4.14 -23.85
N VAL A 395 10.40 -4.18 -22.53
CA VAL A 395 11.33 -5.10 -21.87
C VAL A 395 10.89 -6.55 -22.02
N ARG A 396 9.58 -6.81 -22.14
CA ARG A 396 8.98 -8.14 -22.37
C ARG A 396 9.33 -9.16 -21.28
N LYS A 397 9.50 -8.66 -20.04
CA LYS A 397 9.72 -9.46 -18.83
C LYS A 397 8.56 -9.32 -17.88
N LYS A 398 8.25 -10.39 -17.13
CA LYS A 398 7.18 -10.43 -16.12
C LYS A 398 7.30 -9.28 -15.14
N TYR A 399 8.51 -9.07 -14.63
CA TYR A 399 8.80 -8.04 -13.62
C TYR A 399 10.17 -7.42 -13.91
N HIS A 400 10.24 -6.10 -13.84
CA HIS A 400 11.51 -5.39 -13.94
C HIS A 400 11.44 -4.03 -13.25
N LEU A 401 12.59 -3.52 -12.86
CA LEU A 401 12.75 -2.21 -12.24
C LEU A 401 13.46 -1.25 -13.20
N ILE A 402 12.88 -0.07 -13.36
CA ILE A 402 13.42 1.05 -14.13
C ILE A 402 13.98 2.04 -13.13
N GLU A 403 15.29 2.27 -13.15
CA GLU A 403 15.95 3.23 -12.26
C GLU A 403 15.92 4.62 -12.90
N LEU A 404 15.34 5.60 -12.21
CA LEU A 404 15.15 6.95 -12.72
C LEU A 404 16.09 7.96 -12.06
N SER A 405 16.46 7.75 -10.80
CA SER A 405 17.10 8.76 -9.96
C SER A 405 18.44 9.27 -10.51
N ARG A 406 19.23 8.39 -11.13
CA ARG A 406 20.57 8.69 -11.66
C ARG A 406 20.61 9.00 -13.15
N GLN A 407 19.45 9.01 -13.81
CA GLN A 407 19.39 9.21 -15.25
C GLN A 407 19.66 10.66 -15.65
N LEU A 408 20.40 10.83 -16.75
CA LEU A 408 20.55 12.08 -17.49
C LEU A 408 19.79 11.97 -18.80
N ARG A 409 19.25 13.10 -19.27
CA ARG A 409 18.43 13.13 -20.49
C ARG A 409 19.27 12.83 -21.73
N THR A 410 18.75 11.93 -22.55
CA THR A 410 19.21 11.49 -23.87
C THR A 410 17.97 11.32 -24.77
N ASP A 411 18.17 11.09 -26.06
CA ASP A 411 17.04 10.87 -26.99
C ASP A 411 16.24 9.61 -26.62
N GLY A 412 16.92 8.54 -26.18
CA GLY A 412 16.30 7.26 -25.82
C GLY A 412 15.48 7.29 -24.52
N ASN A 413 15.70 8.27 -23.64
CA ASN A 413 15.01 8.36 -22.35
C ASN A 413 14.30 9.70 -22.10
N SER A 414 14.06 10.48 -23.16
CA SER A 414 13.40 11.78 -23.07
C SER A 414 12.03 11.71 -22.37
N TRP A 415 11.30 10.60 -22.55
CA TRP A 415 10.02 10.31 -21.89
C TRP A 415 10.07 10.28 -20.35
N ILE A 416 11.24 10.08 -19.74
CA ILE A 416 11.41 10.18 -18.27
C ILE A 416 11.31 11.64 -17.79
N PHE A 417 11.71 12.59 -18.66
CA PHE A 417 11.86 14.01 -18.37
C PHE A 417 10.75 14.89 -18.96
N GLU A 418 9.77 14.27 -19.62
CA GLU A 418 8.66 14.97 -20.27
C GLU A 418 7.32 14.47 -19.71
N PRO A 419 6.25 15.28 -19.77
CA PRO A 419 4.93 14.83 -19.32
C PRO A 419 4.42 13.71 -20.22
N ILE A 420 4.32 12.49 -19.68
CA ILE A 420 3.75 11.32 -20.36
C ILE A 420 2.53 10.79 -19.60
N ILE A 421 1.79 9.88 -20.23
CA ILE A 421 0.66 9.19 -19.57
C ILE A 421 1.21 8.04 -18.71
N ALA A 422 0.69 7.90 -17.51
CA ALA A 422 0.80 6.71 -16.67
C ALA A 422 -0.54 6.45 -15.99
N LYS A 423 -0.92 5.20 -15.79
CA LYS A 423 -2.26 4.83 -15.32
C LYS A 423 -2.30 4.61 -13.82
N ALA A 424 -3.18 5.34 -13.14
CA ALA A 424 -3.68 4.95 -11.84
C ALA A 424 -4.78 3.88 -12.03
N TRP A 425 -4.83 2.91 -11.14
CA TRP A 425 -5.70 1.74 -11.18
C TRP A 425 -5.63 0.95 -12.49
N GLY A 426 -4.54 1.10 -13.26
CA GLY A 426 -4.41 0.50 -14.60
C GLY A 426 -5.46 0.97 -15.62
N VAL A 427 -6.29 1.96 -15.28
CA VAL A 427 -7.39 2.45 -16.13
C VAL A 427 -7.46 3.97 -16.23
N ASN A 428 -7.12 4.68 -15.15
CA ASN A 428 -7.24 6.14 -15.05
C ASN A 428 -5.96 6.82 -15.49
N GLU A 429 -6.00 7.51 -16.62
CA GLU A 429 -4.84 8.22 -17.16
C GLU A 429 -4.44 9.39 -16.28
N LYS A 430 -3.15 9.45 -15.94
CA LYS A 430 -2.50 10.57 -15.27
C LYS A 430 -1.35 11.04 -16.13
N ARG A 431 -1.24 12.35 -16.36
CA ARG A 431 -0.11 12.96 -17.06
C ARG A 431 0.87 13.53 -16.04
N MET A 432 2.14 13.14 -16.16
CA MET A 432 3.21 13.51 -15.22
C MET A 432 4.59 13.37 -15.85
N VAL A 433 5.59 14.09 -15.31
CA VAL A 433 7.02 13.86 -15.58
C VAL A 433 7.53 12.82 -14.59
N LEU A 434 7.90 11.61 -15.04
CA LEU A 434 8.22 10.50 -14.12
C LEU A 434 9.41 10.81 -13.20
N LYS A 435 10.44 11.50 -13.71
CA LYS A 435 11.63 11.90 -12.94
C LYS A 435 11.30 12.78 -11.73
N ASP A 436 10.22 13.55 -11.82
CA ASP A 436 9.76 14.48 -10.77
C ASP A 436 8.86 13.78 -9.75
N GLN A 437 8.53 12.52 -9.96
CA GLN A 437 7.58 11.77 -9.13
C GLN A 437 8.24 10.62 -8.37
N TYR A 438 9.25 9.98 -8.97
CA TYR A 438 9.81 8.71 -8.50
C TYR A 438 11.32 8.63 -8.68
N ASP A 439 11.96 7.82 -7.85
CA ASP A 439 13.37 7.41 -8.00
C ASP A 439 13.51 6.12 -8.82
N ALA A 440 12.50 5.25 -8.78
CA ALA A 440 12.41 4.06 -9.62
C ALA A 440 10.95 3.65 -9.87
N ILE A 441 10.75 2.81 -10.89
CA ILE A 441 9.47 2.17 -11.19
C ILE A 441 9.66 0.66 -11.14
N LEU A 442 8.87 -0.04 -10.34
CA LEU A 442 8.72 -1.48 -10.46
C LEU A 442 7.52 -1.77 -11.37
N PHE A 443 7.78 -2.44 -12.49
CA PHE A 443 6.78 -2.70 -13.51
C PHE A 443 6.41 -4.18 -13.53
N VAL A 444 5.10 -4.46 -13.60
CA VAL A 444 4.53 -5.81 -13.70
C VAL A 444 3.78 -5.94 -15.02
N ASP A 445 4.17 -6.90 -15.86
CA ASP A 445 3.52 -7.11 -17.16
C ASP A 445 2.07 -7.58 -17.01
N THR A 446 1.85 -8.69 -16.31
CA THR A 446 0.52 -9.28 -16.16
C THR A 446 0.15 -9.34 -14.69
N VAL A 447 -1.02 -8.79 -14.35
CA VAL A 447 -1.53 -8.76 -12.98
C VAL A 447 -2.81 -9.57 -12.81
N THR A 448 -3.05 -10.00 -11.58
CA THR A 448 -4.24 -10.71 -11.15
C THR A 448 -4.86 -10.09 -9.88
N PRO A 449 -6.19 -10.23 -9.68
CA PRO A 449 -6.82 -9.85 -8.41
C PRO A 449 -6.25 -10.69 -7.26
N PRO A 450 -6.07 -10.11 -6.07
CA PRO A 450 -5.56 -10.83 -4.92
C PRO A 450 -6.59 -11.80 -4.35
N SER A 451 -6.13 -12.73 -3.51
CA SER A 451 -7.02 -13.66 -2.82
C SER A 451 -7.37 -13.13 -1.43
N TYR A 452 -8.58 -12.58 -1.28
CA TYR A 452 -9.08 -12.03 -0.02
C TYR A 452 -9.27 -13.10 1.06
N ILE A 453 -8.87 -12.77 2.29
CA ILE A 453 -9.08 -13.60 3.47
C ILE A 453 -10.37 -13.13 4.17
N PRO A 454 -11.30 -14.05 4.49
CA PRO A 454 -12.57 -13.71 5.17
C PRO A 454 -12.43 -13.08 6.54
#